data_AF-A0A7V9A6Q4-F1
#
_entry.id   AF-A0A7V9A6Q4-F1
#
_cell.length_a   1.000
_cell.length_b   1.000
_cell.length_c   1.000
_cell.angle_alpha   90.00
_cell.angle_beta   90.00
_cell.angle_gamma   90.00
#
_symmetry.space_group_name_H-M   'P 1'
#
loop_
_entity.id
_entity.type
_entity.pdbx_description
1 polymer ?
#
loop_
_entity_poly.entity_id
_entity_poly.type
_entity_poly.pdbx_seq_one_letter_code
_entity_poly.pdbx_strand_id
1 'polypeptide(L)'
;MATSAFTIGFLVLVGLGLLFAGLIVVLLLALAFSGKPGGKLAAGVGTAFLLTIVVLCGGFFTVGVSRTTVQSPTGIHSYGEVEYGETVQRARVSTQSIPSEITSRSHVHEIAESSHSAFPMNVSTDTSIVNEPSTKDVTASTGKTIGQFAGSIYQEFRNQLKSGKLDLDPSKIIPPGRPSWVEQEPHWGHDQTYYVSVSSGPYDRGMDCRHALNLEIRKSVDQFAVELTGSNDAPKLIGDGLDTIQEAVATETYQEELTPSFGVMHQWHSLLKFDPAIQEQIRQFWYAQQRISRVVYIGTGFLFLLGVMFIFYAGMSLTSDGSRVSPGLVSAGSVAALCGLLAAGVIFVRSFPML
;
A
#
# COMPACT_ATOMS: atom_id res chain seq x y z
N MET A 1 -5.77 5.93 11.33
CA MET A 1 -6.42 5.35 10.14
C MET A 1 -6.53 3.82 10.17
N ALA A 2 -5.78 3.08 11.00
CA ALA A 2 -5.86 1.61 11.08
C ALA A 2 -7.23 1.03 11.48
N THR A 3 -8.09 1.79 12.17
CA THR A 3 -9.43 1.32 12.58
C THR A 3 -10.42 1.21 11.41
N SER A 4 -10.22 1.92 10.31
CA SER A 4 -11.12 1.87 9.14
C SER A 4 -10.89 0.62 8.28
N ALA A 5 -9.64 0.16 8.16
CA ALA A 5 -9.33 -1.05 7.39
C ALA A 5 -9.93 -2.31 8.06
N PHE A 6 -9.87 -2.39 9.39
CA PHE A 6 -10.41 -3.53 10.13
C PHE A 6 -11.94 -3.57 10.10
N THR A 7 -12.60 -2.41 10.16
CA THR A 7 -14.06 -2.31 10.08
C THR A 7 -14.60 -2.65 8.70
N ILE A 8 -13.90 -2.26 7.63
CA ILE A 8 -14.26 -2.66 6.26
C ILE A 8 -14.12 -4.17 6.08
N GLY A 9 -13.02 -4.77 6.55
CA GLY A 9 -12.83 -6.22 6.49
C GLY A 9 -13.93 -6.99 7.23
N PHE A 10 -14.30 -6.53 8.43
CA PHE A 10 -15.37 -7.13 9.22
C PHE A 10 -16.74 -7.00 8.54
N LEU A 11 -17.08 -5.82 7.99
CA LEU A 11 -18.33 -5.60 7.26
C LEU A 11 -18.44 -6.49 6.02
N VAL A 12 -17.35 -6.65 5.27
CA VAL A 12 -17.30 -7.56 4.12
C VAL A 12 -17.56 -9.01 4.56
N LEU A 13 -16.94 -9.43 5.66
CA LEU A 13 -17.08 -10.79 6.18
C LEU A 13 -18.51 -11.07 6.68
N VAL A 14 -19.13 -10.11 7.37
CA VAL A 14 -20.54 -10.17 7.77
C VAL A 14 -21.46 -10.19 6.56
N GLY A 15 -21.21 -9.35 5.56
CA GLY A 15 -21.97 -9.31 4.31
C GLY A 15 -21.91 -10.63 3.55
N LEU A 16 -20.73 -11.24 3.45
CA LEU A 16 -20.54 -12.56 2.84
C LEU A 16 -21.26 -13.66 3.61
N GLY A 17 -21.23 -13.61 4.94
CA GLY A 17 -21.96 -14.53 5.81
C GLY A 17 -23.48 -14.45 5.62
N LEU A 18 -24.04 -13.22 5.52
CA LEU A 18 -25.45 -13.02 5.24
C LEU A 18 -25.86 -13.48 3.85
N LEU A 19 -25.02 -13.25 2.83
CA LEU A 19 -25.25 -13.76 1.48
C LEU A 19 -25.27 -15.29 1.45
N PHE A 20 -24.33 -15.92 2.17
CA PHE A 20 -24.26 -17.38 2.28
C PHE A 20 -25.49 -17.94 3.02
N ALA A 21 -25.91 -17.30 4.11
CA ALA A 21 -27.14 -17.67 4.81
C ALA A 21 -28.38 -17.53 3.92
N GLY A 22 -28.48 -16.45 3.14
CA GLY A 22 -29.55 -16.24 2.16
C GLY A 22 -29.58 -17.31 1.08
N LEU A 23 -28.40 -17.70 0.55
CA LEU A 23 -28.25 -18.81 -0.39
C LEU A 23 -28.76 -20.13 0.18
N ILE A 24 -28.43 -20.43 1.45
CA ILE A 24 -28.92 -21.62 2.14
C ILE A 24 -30.45 -21.59 2.27
N VAL A 25 -31.04 -20.46 2.63
CA VAL A 25 -32.50 -20.32 2.75
C VAL A 25 -33.19 -20.52 1.39
N VAL A 26 -32.65 -19.94 0.32
CA VAL A 26 -33.19 -20.11 -1.05
C VAL A 26 -33.05 -21.57 -1.50
N LEU A 27 -31.93 -22.22 -1.21
CA LEU A 27 -31.73 -23.65 -1.47
C LEU A 27 -32.78 -24.48 -0.71
N LEU A 28 -32.97 -24.24 0.59
CA LEU A 28 -33.96 -24.94 1.41
C LEU A 28 -35.39 -24.73 0.92
N LEU A 29 -35.74 -23.52 0.47
CA LEU A 29 -37.03 -23.23 -0.16
C LEU A 29 -37.19 -24.01 -1.48
N ALA A 30 -36.18 -23.99 -2.36
CA ALA A 30 -36.20 -24.74 -3.60
C ALA A 30 -36.38 -26.26 -3.36
N LEU A 31 -35.71 -26.79 -2.32
CA LEU A 31 -35.87 -28.17 -1.86
C LEU A 31 -37.32 -28.45 -1.41
N ALA A 32 -37.87 -27.58 -0.54
CA ALA A 32 -39.22 -27.72 0.00
C ALA A 32 -40.32 -27.67 -1.09
N PHE A 33 -40.10 -26.91 -2.17
CA PHE A 33 -41.06 -26.81 -3.28
C PHE A 33 -40.94 -27.93 -4.32
N SER A 34 -39.88 -28.75 -4.29
CA SER A 34 -39.65 -29.80 -5.30
C SER A 34 -40.67 -30.95 -5.27
N GLY A 35 -41.34 -31.18 -4.12
CA GLY A 35 -42.31 -32.27 -3.94
C GLY A 35 -43.70 -32.04 -4.55
N LYS A 36 -43.99 -30.84 -5.07
CA LYS A 36 -45.29 -30.55 -5.72
C LYS A 36 -45.21 -30.83 -7.23
N PRO A 37 -46.31 -31.26 -7.89
CA PRO A 37 -46.30 -31.64 -9.32
C PRO A 37 -45.92 -30.52 -10.31
N GLY A 38 -45.81 -29.26 -9.87
CA GLY A 38 -45.22 -28.15 -10.63
C GLY A 38 -43.75 -27.82 -10.31
N GLY A 39 -43.14 -28.50 -9.34
CA GLY A 39 -41.84 -28.15 -8.76
C GLY A 39 -40.62 -28.43 -9.64
N LYS A 40 -40.76 -29.25 -10.68
CA LYS A 40 -39.64 -29.62 -11.58
C LYS A 40 -39.10 -28.43 -12.38
N LEU A 41 -39.99 -27.53 -12.83
CA LEU A 41 -39.57 -26.29 -13.51
C LEU A 41 -38.95 -25.30 -12.52
N ALA A 42 -39.51 -25.18 -11.31
CA ALA A 42 -38.97 -24.30 -10.27
C ALA A 42 -37.58 -24.73 -9.78
N ALA A 43 -37.33 -26.04 -9.67
CA ALA A 43 -36.02 -26.58 -9.28
C ALA A 43 -34.93 -26.32 -10.33
N GLY A 44 -35.27 -26.40 -11.62
CA GLY A 44 -34.34 -26.07 -12.71
C GLY A 44 -33.95 -24.59 -12.74
N VAL A 45 -34.92 -23.70 -12.52
CA VAL A 45 -34.66 -22.25 -12.44
C VAL A 45 -33.85 -21.91 -11.17
N GLY A 46 -34.16 -22.54 -10.04
CA GLY A 46 -33.42 -22.32 -8.79
C GLY A 46 -31.95 -22.76 -8.86
N THR A 47 -31.68 -23.92 -9.47
CA THR A 47 -30.30 -24.41 -9.66
C THR A 47 -29.49 -23.56 -10.63
N ALA A 48 -30.09 -23.10 -11.74
CA ALA A 48 -29.44 -22.16 -12.65
C ALA A 48 -29.10 -20.83 -11.97
N PHE A 49 -30.00 -20.31 -11.12
CA PHE A 49 -29.78 -19.07 -10.38
C PHE A 49 -28.67 -19.22 -9.34
N LEU A 50 -28.62 -20.34 -8.61
CA LEU A 50 -27.54 -20.67 -7.67
C LEU A 50 -26.19 -20.77 -8.37
N LEU A 51 -26.13 -21.45 -9.52
CA LEU A 51 -24.90 -21.60 -10.29
C LEU A 51 -24.42 -20.24 -10.83
N THR A 52 -25.35 -19.38 -11.23
CA THR A 52 -25.05 -17.99 -11.64
C THR A 52 -24.52 -17.16 -10.48
N ILE A 53 -25.08 -17.29 -9.27
CA ILE A 53 -24.57 -16.61 -8.07
C ILE A 53 -23.19 -17.13 -7.68
N VAL A 54 -22.94 -18.45 -7.73
CA VAL A 54 -21.61 -19.01 -7.43
C VAL A 54 -20.56 -18.52 -8.43
N VAL A 55 -20.90 -18.46 -9.72
CA VAL A 55 -20.01 -17.90 -10.76
C VAL A 55 -19.80 -16.39 -10.56
N LEU A 56 -20.84 -15.63 -10.21
CA LEU A 56 -20.73 -14.21 -9.93
C LEU A 56 -19.89 -13.94 -8.67
N CYS A 57 -20.14 -14.65 -7.57
CA CYS A 57 -19.38 -14.52 -6.33
C CYS A 57 -17.93 -14.96 -6.49
N GLY A 58 -17.68 -16.08 -7.18
CA GLY A 58 -16.32 -16.54 -7.52
C GLY A 58 -15.58 -15.53 -8.40
N GLY A 59 -16.26 -15.00 -9.43
CA GLY A 59 -15.73 -13.96 -10.31
C GLY A 59 -15.42 -12.66 -9.56
N PHE A 60 -16.32 -12.22 -8.68
CA PHE A 60 -16.14 -11.02 -7.88
C PHE A 60 -14.99 -11.17 -6.87
N PHE A 61 -14.78 -12.36 -6.31
CA PHE A 61 -13.65 -12.64 -5.42
C PHE A 61 -12.31 -12.59 -6.19
N THR A 62 -12.26 -13.18 -7.39
CA THR A 62 -11.04 -13.13 -8.23
C THR A 62 -10.72 -11.70 -8.71
N VAL A 63 -11.74 -10.90 -9.06
CA VAL A 63 -11.55 -9.50 -9.49
C VAL A 63 -11.25 -8.60 -8.29
N GLY A 64 -11.83 -8.85 -7.11
CA GLY A 64 -11.59 -8.10 -5.88
C GLY A 64 -10.16 -8.26 -5.38
N VAL A 65 -9.63 -9.48 -5.36
CA VAL A 65 -8.22 -9.74 -4.98
C VAL A 65 -7.24 -9.16 -6.01
N SER A 66 -7.65 -9.09 -7.28
CA SER A 66 -6.83 -8.47 -8.34
C SER A 66 -6.88 -6.94 -8.36
N ARG A 67 -7.85 -6.31 -7.70
CA ARG A 67 -7.99 -4.84 -7.62
C ARG A 67 -7.53 -4.21 -6.31
N THR A 68 -7.19 -5.02 -5.30
CA THR A 68 -6.52 -4.51 -4.08
C THR A 68 -5.01 -4.31 -4.26
N THR A 69 -4.45 -4.53 -5.47
CA THR A 69 -3.25 -3.81 -5.91
C THR A 69 -3.60 -2.34 -6.13
N VAL A 70 -3.70 -1.64 -4.99
CA VAL A 70 -3.45 -0.23 -4.74
C VAL A 70 -3.22 0.59 -6.01
N GLN A 71 -4.30 1.17 -6.53
CA GLN A 71 -4.19 2.46 -7.20
C GLN A 71 -3.92 3.46 -6.08
N SER A 72 -2.65 3.80 -5.82
CA SER A 72 -2.28 4.81 -4.85
C SER A 72 -3.06 6.08 -5.17
N PRO A 73 -3.99 6.53 -4.32
CA PRO A 73 -4.60 7.82 -4.54
C PRO A 73 -3.47 8.83 -4.39
N THR A 74 -3.18 9.55 -5.47
CA THR A 74 -2.58 10.89 -5.40
C THR A 74 -3.59 11.78 -4.67
N GLY A 75 -3.72 11.56 -3.37
CA GLY A 75 -4.44 12.42 -2.46
C GLY A 75 -3.59 13.66 -2.30
N ILE A 76 -3.94 14.70 -3.05
CA ILE A 76 -3.54 16.07 -2.76
C ILE A 76 -4.15 16.38 -1.39
N HIS A 77 -3.41 16.03 -0.33
CA HIS A 77 -3.72 16.47 1.01
C HIS A 77 -3.40 17.97 1.06
N SER A 78 -4.43 18.78 0.87
CA SER A 78 -4.43 20.20 1.21
C SER A 78 -4.30 20.31 2.73
N TYR A 79 -3.07 20.29 3.24
CA TYR A 79 -2.83 20.61 4.64
C TYR A 79 -2.94 22.11 4.83
N GLY A 80 -3.86 22.48 5.72
CA GLY A 80 -4.00 23.84 6.21
C GLY A 80 -2.67 24.37 6.74
N GLU A 81 -2.42 25.61 6.35
CA GLU A 81 -1.38 26.49 6.83
C GLU A 81 -1.29 26.43 8.36
N VAL A 82 -0.28 25.72 8.86
CA VAL A 82 0.09 25.77 10.27
C VAL A 82 1.13 26.87 10.41
N GLU A 83 0.67 28.00 10.91
CA GLU A 83 1.47 29.16 11.30
C GLU A 83 2.49 28.72 12.37
N TYR A 84 3.73 28.49 11.95
CA TYR A 84 4.82 28.18 12.88
C TYR A 84 5.29 29.47 13.55
N GLY A 85 4.81 29.67 14.78
CA GLY A 85 5.34 30.62 15.73
C GLY A 85 6.81 30.31 16.08
N GLU A 86 7.64 31.29 15.81
CA GLU A 86 9.03 31.44 16.22
C GLU A 86 9.19 31.24 17.73
N THR A 87 9.95 30.23 18.16
CA THR A 87 10.43 30.11 19.55
C THR A 87 11.93 29.98 19.61
N VAL A 88 12.56 31.15 19.57
CA VAL A 88 13.59 31.67 20.49
C VAL A 88 14.36 30.64 21.33
N GLN A 89 15.67 30.65 21.10
CA GLN A 89 16.75 30.09 21.92
C GLN A 89 16.50 30.22 23.43
N ARG A 90 16.52 29.08 24.15
CA ARG A 90 16.63 29.08 25.62
C ARG A 90 18.06 28.78 26.05
N ALA A 91 18.67 29.79 26.65
CA ALA A 91 19.98 29.75 27.29
C ALA A 91 20.03 28.73 28.44
N ARG A 92 21.22 28.12 28.60
CA ARG A 92 21.66 27.37 29.80
C ARG A 92 21.53 28.25 31.05
N VAL A 93 20.81 27.77 32.05
CA VAL A 93 20.97 28.20 33.45
C VAL A 93 21.16 26.97 34.31
N SER A 94 22.34 26.88 34.92
CA SER A 94 22.67 25.94 35.99
C SER A 94 22.20 26.51 37.33
N THR A 95 21.41 25.75 38.08
CA THR A 95 21.36 25.76 39.57
C THR A 95 20.48 24.59 40.01
N GLN A 96 21.04 23.56 40.65
CA GLN A 96 21.26 23.43 42.10
C GLN A 96 20.01 22.91 42.85
N SER A 97 20.23 21.79 43.51
CA SER A 97 19.35 20.98 44.35
C SER A 97 18.68 21.72 45.51
N ILE A 98 17.42 21.37 45.83
CA ILE A 98 16.90 20.82 47.11
C ILE A 98 15.35 20.80 47.08
N PRO A 99 14.66 19.82 47.70
CA PRO A 99 13.23 19.57 47.53
C PRO A 99 12.38 20.12 48.68
N SER A 100 11.16 20.62 48.41
CA SER A 100 10.07 20.75 49.40
C SER A 100 8.73 21.07 48.73
N GLU A 101 7.74 20.22 49.02
CA GLU A 101 6.43 20.61 49.56
C GLU A 101 5.36 21.27 48.66
N ILE A 102 4.43 20.39 48.26
CA ILE A 102 2.96 20.54 48.23
C ILE A 102 2.43 21.93 48.60
N THR A 103 1.75 22.61 47.67
CA THR A 103 0.50 23.35 47.97
C THR A 103 -0.36 23.48 46.73
N SER A 104 -1.56 22.93 46.87
CA SER A 104 -2.72 23.02 45.99
C SER A 104 -3.22 24.48 45.87
N ARG A 105 -3.46 24.96 44.64
CA ARG A 105 -4.38 26.07 44.41
C ARG A 105 -4.99 26.03 43.01
N SER A 106 -6.25 25.62 42.98
CA SER A 106 -7.18 25.74 41.86
C SER A 106 -7.44 27.21 41.57
N HIS A 107 -7.22 27.64 40.33
CA HIS A 107 -7.72 28.91 39.81
C HIS A 107 -8.48 28.65 38.50
N VAL A 108 -9.80 28.71 38.61
CA VAL A 108 -10.73 28.84 37.49
C VAL A 108 -10.51 30.22 36.88
N HIS A 109 -10.17 30.26 35.60
CA HIS A 109 -10.24 31.48 34.80
C HIS A 109 -11.22 31.23 33.64
N GLU A 110 -12.38 31.86 33.79
CA GLU A 110 -13.41 32.09 32.79
C GLU A 110 -12.82 32.98 31.68
N ILE A 111 -12.78 32.47 30.45
CA ILE A 111 -12.34 33.21 29.26
C ILE A 111 -13.57 33.48 28.40
N ALA A 112 -13.79 34.77 28.18
CA ALA A 112 -14.85 35.36 27.40
C ALA A 112 -14.78 34.97 25.91
N GLU A 113 -15.95 34.67 25.35
CA GLU A 113 -16.20 34.56 23.92
C GLU A 113 -15.93 35.89 23.21
N SER A 114 -15.01 35.86 22.24
CA SER A 114 -14.78 36.95 21.28
C SER A 114 -15.33 36.51 19.92
N SER A 115 -16.33 37.24 19.47
CA SER A 115 -17.03 37.08 18.20
C SER A 115 -16.34 37.92 17.12
N HIS A 116 -15.75 37.31 16.10
CA HIS A 116 -15.32 38.00 14.86
C HIS A 116 -15.90 37.24 13.66
N SER A 117 -16.98 37.75 13.07
CA SER A 117 -16.99 38.69 11.93
C SER A 117 -16.55 38.04 10.62
N ALA A 118 -17.53 37.43 9.94
CA ALA A 118 -17.42 36.93 8.58
C ALA A 118 -17.42 38.09 7.56
N PHE A 119 -16.41 38.13 6.69
CA PHE A 119 -16.45 38.90 5.44
C PHE A 119 -16.49 37.92 4.26
N PRO A 120 -17.52 37.96 3.39
CA PRO A 120 -17.51 37.21 2.15
C PRO A 120 -16.74 38.02 1.08
N MET A 121 -15.64 37.47 0.58
CA MET A 121 -14.94 38.02 -0.58
C MET A 121 -15.60 37.45 -1.85
N ASN A 122 -16.27 38.31 -2.60
CA ASN A 122 -16.92 38.00 -3.87
C ASN A 122 -15.86 38.06 -4.99
N VAL A 123 -15.40 36.91 -5.47
CA VAL A 123 -14.48 36.81 -6.61
C VAL A 123 -15.29 36.74 -7.89
N SER A 124 -15.43 37.88 -8.57
CA SER A 124 -15.94 37.96 -9.93
C SER A 124 -14.98 37.25 -10.88
N THR A 125 -15.45 36.15 -11.47
CA THR A 125 -14.73 35.41 -12.51
C THR A 125 -15.17 35.96 -13.87
N ASP A 126 -14.44 36.96 -14.39
CA ASP A 126 -14.59 37.41 -15.77
C ASP A 126 -14.10 36.32 -16.72
N THR A 127 -15.07 35.59 -17.28
CA THR A 127 -14.84 34.56 -18.29
C THR A 127 -14.62 35.25 -19.63
N SER A 128 -13.37 35.64 -19.90
CA SER A 128 -12.96 36.07 -21.24
C SER A 128 -12.96 34.86 -22.18
N ILE A 129 -13.92 34.87 -23.10
CA ILE A 129 -14.03 33.93 -24.22
C ILE A 129 -12.81 34.14 -25.12
N VAL A 130 -11.78 33.31 -24.94
CA VAL A 130 -10.64 33.22 -25.85
C VAL A 130 -11.04 32.25 -26.97
N ASN A 131 -11.12 32.77 -28.18
CA ASN A 131 -11.34 32.01 -29.41
C ASN A 131 -10.29 30.90 -29.52
N GLU A 132 -10.77 29.66 -29.62
CA GLU A 132 -10.01 28.43 -29.79
C GLU A 132 -9.33 28.40 -31.18
N PRO A 133 -7.99 28.52 -31.28
CA PRO A 133 -7.32 28.37 -32.56
C PRO A 133 -7.28 26.89 -32.95
N SER A 134 -7.87 26.60 -34.11
CA SER A 134 -7.86 25.31 -34.81
C SER A 134 -6.47 24.64 -34.78
N THR A 135 -6.39 23.50 -34.11
CA THR A 135 -5.15 22.80 -33.70
C THR A 135 -4.59 21.83 -34.75
N LYS A 136 -5.05 21.88 -36.00
CA LYS A 136 -4.77 20.80 -36.97
C LYS A 136 -3.55 20.97 -37.88
N ASP A 137 -2.96 22.17 -37.98
CA ASP A 137 -1.89 22.41 -38.97
C ASP A 137 -0.51 22.81 -38.39
N VAL A 138 -0.33 22.86 -37.07
CA VAL A 138 0.94 23.32 -36.45
C VAL A 138 1.88 22.17 -36.01
N THR A 139 1.42 20.92 -36.01
CA THR A 139 2.18 19.79 -35.43
C THR A 139 3.19 19.13 -36.37
N ALA A 140 3.19 19.38 -37.68
CA ALA A 140 4.11 18.72 -38.61
C ALA A 140 5.47 19.44 -38.77
N SER A 141 5.56 20.74 -38.53
CA SER A 141 6.80 21.51 -38.76
C SER A 141 7.65 21.73 -37.50
N THR A 142 7.05 21.68 -36.31
CA THR A 142 7.76 22.02 -35.05
C THR A 142 8.57 20.85 -34.49
N GLY A 143 8.20 19.60 -34.80
CA GLY A 143 8.88 18.41 -34.30
C GLY A 143 10.30 18.21 -34.83
N LYS A 144 10.62 18.71 -36.04
CA LYS A 144 11.94 18.53 -36.66
C LYS A 144 12.99 19.49 -36.10
N THR A 145 12.58 20.69 -35.71
CA THR A 145 13.49 21.73 -35.18
C THR A 145 13.87 21.46 -33.72
N ILE A 146 12.93 20.94 -32.91
CA ILE A 146 13.20 20.63 -31.49
C ILE A 146 14.19 19.46 -31.36
N GLY A 147 14.07 18.43 -32.19
CA GLY A 147 15.01 17.29 -32.21
C GLY A 147 16.44 17.68 -32.60
N GLN A 148 16.61 18.62 -33.54
CA GLN A 148 17.94 19.09 -33.96
C GLN A 148 18.61 19.96 -32.88
N PHE A 149 17.85 20.79 -32.17
CA PHE A 149 18.39 21.64 -31.09
C PHE A 149 18.84 20.82 -29.87
N ALA A 150 18.04 19.82 -29.46
CA ALA A 150 18.41 18.91 -28.37
C ALA A 150 19.68 18.11 -28.69
N GLY A 151 19.83 17.66 -29.96
CA GLY A 151 21.02 16.97 -30.43
C GLY A 151 22.29 17.82 -30.37
N SER A 152 22.22 19.10 -30.77
CA SER A 152 23.38 20.00 -30.73
C SER A 152 23.82 20.34 -29.31
N ILE A 153 22.88 20.55 -28.37
CA ILE A 153 23.23 20.83 -26.96
C ILE A 153 23.92 19.62 -26.32
N TYR A 154 23.40 18.40 -26.56
CA TYR A 154 24.02 17.19 -26.03
C TYR A 154 25.44 16.96 -26.59
N GLN A 155 25.64 17.20 -27.88
CA GLN A 155 26.97 17.06 -28.48
C GLN A 155 27.95 18.11 -27.95
N GLU A 156 27.53 19.36 -27.80
CA GLU A 156 28.37 20.42 -27.26
C GLU A 156 28.77 20.13 -25.80
N PHE A 157 27.80 19.76 -24.95
CA PHE A 157 28.08 19.38 -23.57
C PHE A 157 29.03 18.17 -23.48
N ARG A 158 28.84 17.16 -24.32
CA ARG A 158 29.73 15.99 -24.40
C ARG A 158 31.13 16.37 -24.88
N ASN A 159 31.25 17.30 -25.82
CA ASN A 159 32.53 17.79 -26.30
C ASN A 159 33.23 18.61 -25.22
N GLN A 160 32.50 19.41 -24.44
CA GLN A 160 33.05 20.13 -23.29
C GLN A 160 33.53 19.17 -22.20
N LEU A 161 32.77 18.13 -21.88
CA LEU A 161 33.19 17.04 -20.99
C LEU A 161 34.47 16.34 -21.48
N LYS A 162 34.54 15.98 -22.77
CA LYS A 162 35.73 15.34 -23.36
C LYS A 162 36.95 16.26 -23.43
N SER A 163 36.73 17.55 -23.61
CA SER A 163 37.82 18.53 -23.75
C SER A 163 38.54 18.81 -22.43
N GLY A 164 38.05 18.29 -21.28
CA GLY A 164 38.60 18.56 -19.96
C GLY A 164 38.53 20.05 -19.56
N LYS A 165 37.79 20.86 -20.33
CA LYS A 165 37.69 22.31 -20.15
C LYS A 165 36.66 22.70 -19.10
N LEU A 166 35.76 21.78 -18.75
CA LEU A 166 35.03 21.80 -17.50
C LEU A 166 36.00 21.31 -16.42
N ASP A 167 36.82 22.22 -15.92
CA ASP A 167 37.58 22.05 -14.68
C ASP A 167 36.57 22.10 -13.52
N LEU A 168 35.68 21.11 -13.50
CA LEU A 168 34.79 20.80 -12.39
C LEU A 168 35.69 20.14 -11.36
N ASP A 169 36.55 20.93 -10.74
CA ASP A 169 37.25 20.51 -9.53
C ASP A 169 36.15 20.07 -8.56
N PRO A 170 36.00 18.75 -8.31
CA PRO A 170 34.90 18.25 -7.51
C PRO A 170 34.95 18.82 -6.09
N SER A 171 36.13 19.27 -5.64
CA SER A 171 36.32 19.93 -4.36
C SER A 171 35.66 21.32 -4.29
N LYS A 172 35.40 21.97 -5.43
CA LYS A 172 34.71 23.26 -5.49
C LYS A 172 33.19 23.13 -5.52
N ILE A 173 32.68 21.93 -5.83
CA ILE A 173 31.24 21.65 -5.90
C ILE A 173 30.71 21.18 -4.55
N ILE A 174 31.55 20.54 -3.74
CA ILE A 174 31.16 20.04 -2.42
C ILE A 174 31.19 21.20 -1.41
N PRO A 175 30.05 21.59 -0.82
CA PRO A 175 30.04 22.63 0.19
C PRO A 175 30.86 22.19 1.42
N PRO A 176 31.60 23.12 2.06
CA PRO A 176 32.39 22.80 3.24
C PRO A 176 31.47 22.28 4.35
N GLY A 177 31.84 21.14 4.96
CA GLY A 177 31.06 20.52 6.03
C GLY A 177 30.06 19.46 5.60
N ARG A 178 30.05 19.04 4.33
CA ARG A 178 29.26 17.89 3.87
C ARG A 178 29.73 16.59 4.57
N PRO A 179 28.85 15.85 5.26
CA PRO A 179 29.21 14.58 5.88
C PRO A 179 29.66 13.55 4.84
N SER A 180 30.68 12.75 5.18
CA SER A 180 31.23 11.73 4.27
C SER A 180 30.24 10.63 3.89
N TRP A 181 29.20 10.41 4.71
CA TRP A 181 28.18 9.40 4.44
C TRP A 181 27.22 9.80 3.32
N VAL A 182 27.14 11.08 2.95
CA VAL A 182 26.15 11.57 1.96
C VAL A 182 26.34 10.95 0.58
N GLU A 183 27.59 10.66 0.20
CA GLU A 183 27.94 10.04 -1.09
C GLU A 183 28.34 8.57 -0.96
N GLN A 184 28.19 8.01 0.24
CA GLN A 184 28.62 6.65 0.49
C GLN A 184 27.58 5.68 -0.07
N GLU A 185 28.06 4.73 -0.88
CA GLU A 185 27.23 3.64 -1.40
C GLU A 185 26.69 2.75 -0.26
N PRO A 186 25.55 2.06 -0.47
CA PRO A 186 25.02 1.10 0.47
C PRO A 186 26.08 0.07 0.87
N HIS A 187 26.31 -0.09 2.16
CA HIS A 187 27.35 -0.99 2.66
C HIS A 187 27.01 -1.57 4.03
N TRP A 188 27.62 -2.70 4.33
CA TRP A 188 27.53 -3.34 5.63
C TRP A 188 28.62 -2.82 6.56
N GLY A 189 28.22 -2.37 7.74
CA GLY A 189 29.13 -2.07 8.83
C GLY A 189 29.71 -3.32 9.49
N HIS A 190 30.72 -3.10 10.32
CA HIS A 190 31.34 -4.16 11.12
C HIS A 190 30.42 -4.75 12.20
N ASP A 191 29.37 -4.01 12.57
CA ASP A 191 28.33 -4.30 13.55
C ASP A 191 27.14 -5.08 12.97
N GLN A 192 27.20 -5.49 11.69
CA GLN A 192 26.07 -6.04 10.95
C GLN A 192 24.91 -5.03 10.75
N THR A 193 25.15 -3.74 10.94
CA THR A 193 24.21 -2.69 10.53
C THR A 193 24.41 -2.42 9.04
N TYR A 194 23.30 -2.38 8.30
CA TYR A 194 23.32 -1.97 6.90
C TYR A 194 23.06 -0.47 6.81
N TYR A 195 23.96 0.24 6.14
CA TYR A 195 23.92 1.69 6.01
C TYR A 195 23.51 2.07 4.59
N VAL A 196 22.51 2.94 4.47
CA VAL A 196 22.02 3.45 3.18
C VAL A 196 21.87 4.96 3.26
N SER A 197 22.52 5.68 2.34
CA SER A 197 22.31 7.11 2.16
C SER A 197 21.15 7.34 1.19
N VAL A 198 20.21 8.19 1.58
CA VAL A 198 19.08 8.59 0.72
C VAL A 198 19.02 10.11 0.60
N SER A 199 18.58 10.60 -0.54
CA SER A 199 18.44 12.03 -0.77
C SER A 199 17.11 12.36 -1.43
N SER A 200 16.55 13.53 -1.12
CA SER A 200 15.32 14.02 -1.75
C SER A 200 15.51 14.34 -3.24
N GLY A 201 16.73 14.72 -3.64
CA GLY A 201 16.97 15.51 -4.85
C GLY A 201 16.77 17.02 -4.62
N PRO A 202 17.12 17.86 -5.60
CA PRO A 202 17.05 19.32 -5.48
C PRO A 202 15.63 19.85 -5.71
N TYR A 203 15.11 20.66 -4.79
CA TYR A 203 13.83 21.38 -4.94
C TYR A 203 13.95 22.84 -4.49
N ASP A 204 13.10 23.70 -5.06
CA ASP A 204 13.07 25.12 -4.69
C ASP A 204 12.55 25.35 -3.26
N ARG A 205 11.69 24.47 -2.75
CA ARG A 205 11.06 24.60 -1.43
C ARG A 205 11.48 23.48 -0.48
N GLY A 206 11.80 23.82 0.76
CA GLY A 206 12.17 22.84 1.79
C GLY A 206 11.07 21.83 2.14
N MET A 207 9.79 22.21 2.03
CA MET A 207 8.67 21.29 2.26
C MET A 207 8.62 20.17 1.22
N ASP A 208 8.87 20.50 -0.05
CA ASP A 208 8.91 19.51 -1.15
C ASP A 208 10.09 18.56 -0.96
N CYS A 209 11.24 19.06 -0.48
CA CYS A 209 12.39 18.24 -0.11
C CYS A 209 12.03 17.20 0.95
N ARG A 210 11.33 17.61 2.01
CA ARG A 210 10.95 16.71 3.11
C ARG A 210 9.98 15.62 2.65
N HIS A 211 8.99 15.99 1.82
CA HIS A 211 8.06 15.03 1.25
C HIS A 211 8.77 14.02 0.34
N ALA A 212 9.62 14.51 -0.57
CA ALA A 212 10.42 13.65 -1.45
C ALA A 212 11.38 12.75 -0.66
N LEU A 213 12.02 13.27 0.39
CA LEU A 213 12.88 12.48 1.27
C LEU A 213 12.11 11.33 1.92
N ASN A 214 10.91 11.59 2.45
CA ASN A 214 10.08 10.55 3.06
C ASN A 214 9.71 9.44 2.07
N LEU A 215 9.48 9.77 0.79
CA LEU A 215 9.24 8.78 -0.25
C LEU A 215 10.47 7.93 -0.55
N GLU A 216 11.66 8.54 -0.66
CA GLU A 216 12.90 7.79 -0.90
C GLU A 216 13.33 6.96 0.31
N ILE A 217 13.06 7.43 1.55
CA ILE A 217 13.24 6.62 2.76
C ILE A 217 12.35 5.38 2.69
N ARG A 218 11.03 5.54 2.43
CA ARG A 218 10.09 4.43 2.33
C ARG A 218 10.53 3.41 1.28
N LYS A 219 10.89 3.88 0.09
CA LYS A 219 11.38 3.04 -1.00
C LYS A 219 12.65 2.26 -0.62
N SER A 220 13.55 2.88 0.14
CA SER A 220 14.77 2.22 0.61
C SER A 220 14.50 1.18 1.69
N VAL A 221 13.53 1.44 2.59
CA VAL A 221 13.04 0.45 3.56
C VAL A 221 12.37 -0.73 2.86
N ASP A 222 11.52 -0.46 1.85
CA ASP A 222 10.88 -1.50 1.04
C ASP A 222 11.94 -2.36 0.32
N GLN A 223 12.93 -1.73 -0.32
CA GLN A 223 14.02 -2.43 -0.99
C GLN A 223 14.82 -3.30 -0.02
N PHE A 224 15.15 -2.76 1.17
CA PHE A 224 15.85 -3.52 2.19
C PHE A 224 15.02 -4.72 2.68
N ALA A 225 13.71 -4.56 2.84
CA ALA A 225 12.82 -5.67 3.22
C ALA A 225 12.80 -6.77 2.13
N VAL A 226 12.83 -6.41 0.84
CA VAL A 226 12.96 -7.37 -0.27
C VAL A 226 14.29 -8.09 -0.22
N GLU A 227 15.40 -7.38 -0.05
CA GLU A 227 16.75 -7.96 0.05
C GLU A 227 16.86 -8.91 1.25
N LEU A 228 16.29 -8.53 2.39
CA LEU A 228 16.35 -9.30 3.64
C LEU A 228 15.49 -10.57 3.60
N THR A 229 14.31 -10.51 2.97
CA THR A 229 13.34 -11.63 2.93
C THR A 229 13.49 -12.50 1.68
N GLY A 230 14.12 -11.99 0.62
CA GLY A 230 14.17 -12.62 -0.69
C GLY A 230 12.85 -12.59 -1.47
N SER A 231 11.86 -11.81 -1.02
CA SER A 231 10.51 -11.76 -1.63
C SER A 231 10.15 -10.34 -2.04
N ASN A 232 9.82 -10.16 -3.32
CA ASN A 232 9.36 -8.88 -3.87
C ASN A 232 8.00 -8.43 -3.29
N ASP A 233 7.20 -9.36 -2.77
CA ASP A 233 5.89 -9.08 -2.19
C ASP A 233 5.97 -8.70 -0.70
N ALA A 234 7.14 -8.83 -0.07
CA ALA A 234 7.31 -8.59 1.36
C ALA A 234 6.86 -7.20 1.81
N PRO A 235 7.22 -6.09 1.12
CA PRO A 235 6.81 -4.76 1.57
C PRO A 235 5.30 -4.58 1.60
N LYS A 236 4.63 -5.07 0.55
CA LYS A 236 3.17 -5.01 0.42
C LYS A 236 2.46 -5.84 1.49
N LEU A 237 3.03 -7.01 1.82
CA LEU A 237 2.44 -7.95 2.76
C LEU A 237 2.70 -7.56 4.22
N ILE A 238 3.81 -6.89 4.53
CA ILE A 238 4.08 -6.33 5.86
C ILE A 238 3.22 -5.07 6.10
N GLY A 239 3.00 -4.25 5.07
CA GLY A 239 2.12 -3.08 5.14
C GLY A 239 2.57 -2.06 6.18
N ASP A 240 1.64 -1.60 7.02
CA ASP A 240 1.82 -0.56 8.04
C ASP A 240 2.95 -0.86 9.05
N GLY A 241 3.38 -2.13 9.18
CA GLY A 241 4.53 -2.50 10.00
C GLY A 241 5.83 -1.83 9.54
N LEU A 242 5.98 -1.59 8.23
CA LEU A 242 7.15 -0.88 7.68
C LEU A 242 7.12 0.61 7.96
N ASP A 243 5.93 1.22 8.06
CA ASP A 243 5.82 2.65 8.37
C ASP A 243 6.33 2.94 9.80
N THR A 244 6.11 2.01 10.74
CA THR A 244 6.66 2.10 12.11
C THR A 244 8.19 1.96 12.10
N ILE A 245 8.73 1.12 11.22
CA ILE A 245 10.17 0.91 11.07
C ILE A 245 10.82 2.13 10.42
N GLN A 246 10.15 2.77 9.46
CA GLN A 246 10.65 3.98 8.79
C GLN A 246 11.01 5.08 9.80
N GLU A 247 10.18 5.28 10.83
CA GLU A 247 10.45 6.26 11.89
C GLU A 247 11.66 5.88 12.76
N ALA A 248 11.94 4.58 12.92
CA ALA A 248 13.05 4.07 13.73
C ALA A 248 14.40 4.02 12.99
N VAL A 249 14.41 3.92 11.66
CA VAL A 249 15.63 3.76 10.84
C VAL A 249 16.35 5.09 10.57
N ALA A 250 15.60 6.21 10.53
CA ALA A 250 16.16 7.52 10.20
C ALA A 250 16.97 8.09 11.38
N THR A 251 18.30 8.12 11.26
CA THR A 251 19.18 8.53 12.38
C THR A 251 19.72 9.94 12.22
N GLU A 252 20.29 10.27 11.06
CA GLU A 252 20.98 11.52 10.82
C GLU A 252 20.42 12.19 9.56
N THR A 253 20.12 13.48 9.66
CA THR A 253 19.64 14.28 8.52
C THR A 253 20.61 15.42 8.25
N TYR A 254 20.85 15.71 6.97
CA TYR A 254 21.69 16.80 6.52
C TYR A 254 20.98 17.60 5.44
N GLN A 255 20.95 18.91 5.59
CA GLN A 255 20.37 19.83 4.61
C GLN A 255 21.49 20.52 3.84
N GLU A 256 21.41 20.45 2.52
CA GLU A 256 22.32 21.08 1.59
C GLU A 256 21.59 22.19 0.82
N GLU A 257 22.26 23.32 0.66
CA GLU A 257 21.82 24.41 -0.19
C GLU A 257 22.70 24.42 -1.44
N LEU A 258 22.08 24.20 -2.58
CA LEU A 258 22.71 24.23 -3.88
C LEU A 258 22.41 25.58 -4.52
N THR A 259 23.40 26.21 -5.12
CA THR A 259 23.22 27.46 -5.87
C THR A 259 23.48 27.21 -7.37
N PRO A 260 22.61 26.43 -8.07
CA PRO A 260 22.72 26.30 -9.51
C PRO A 260 22.43 27.63 -10.23
N SER A 261 22.66 27.66 -11.55
CA SER A 261 22.40 28.84 -12.39
C SER A 261 20.95 29.33 -12.41
N PHE A 262 20.02 28.54 -11.86
CA PHE A 262 18.57 28.80 -11.87
C PHE A 262 18.01 29.29 -10.53
N GLY A 263 18.86 29.58 -9.55
CA GLY A 263 18.46 30.05 -8.22
C GLY A 263 18.91 29.10 -7.11
N VAL A 264 18.59 29.43 -5.87
CA VAL A 264 18.87 28.59 -4.71
C VAL A 264 17.91 27.40 -4.70
N MET A 265 18.47 26.20 -4.58
CA MET A 265 17.71 24.96 -4.40
C MET A 265 18.14 24.29 -3.10
N HIS A 266 17.23 23.55 -2.49
CA HIS A 266 17.49 22.77 -1.28
C HIS A 266 17.49 21.29 -1.60
N GLN A 267 18.35 20.53 -0.92
CA GLN A 267 18.37 19.08 -0.97
C GLN A 267 18.52 18.56 0.45
N TRP A 268 17.72 17.55 0.79
CA TRP A 268 17.79 16.91 2.09
C TRP A 268 18.35 15.50 1.92
N HIS A 269 19.22 15.12 2.84
CA HIS A 269 19.85 13.80 2.89
C HIS A 269 19.55 13.14 4.23
N SER A 270 19.40 11.83 4.23
CA SER A 270 19.21 11.03 5.45
C SER A 270 20.08 9.78 5.40
N LEU A 271 20.73 9.46 6.53
CA LEU A 271 21.42 8.19 6.73
C LEU A 271 20.49 7.21 7.42
N LEU A 272 20.20 6.12 6.73
CA LEU A 272 19.39 5.01 7.22
C LEU A 272 20.29 3.94 7.82
N LYS A 273 20.02 3.55 9.06
CA LYS A 273 20.74 2.51 9.79
C LYS A 273 19.81 1.34 10.07
N PHE A 274 20.04 0.22 9.39
CA PHE A 274 19.26 -1.00 9.59
C PHE A 274 19.97 -1.92 10.59
N ASP A 275 19.82 -1.60 11.87
CA ASP A 275 20.43 -2.38 12.95
C ASP A 275 19.87 -3.81 13.02
N PRO A 276 20.60 -4.76 13.63
CA PRO A 276 20.13 -6.13 13.80
C PRO A 276 18.75 -6.25 14.47
N ALA A 277 18.40 -5.31 15.36
CA ALA A 277 17.08 -5.25 15.98
C ALA A 277 15.96 -4.96 14.97
N ILE A 278 16.19 -4.03 14.04
CA ILE A 278 15.24 -3.68 12.98
C ILE A 278 15.14 -4.83 11.97
N GLN A 279 16.26 -5.44 11.61
CA GLN A 279 16.28 -6.62 10.75
C GLN A 279 15.43 -7.75 11.33
N GLU A 280 15.56 -8.00 12.63
CA GLU A 280 14.77 -9.01 13.32
C GLU A 280 13.27 -8.65 13.37
N GLN A 281 12.92 -7.38 13.56
CA GLN A 281 11.52 -6.93 13.47
C GLN A 281 10.92 -7.18 12.08
N ILE A 282 11.64 -6.85 11.00
CA ILE A 282 11.19 -7.12 9.63
C ILE A 282 10.98 -8.63 9.42
N ARG A 283 11.93 -9.46 9.87
CA ARG A 283 11.79 -10.93 9.81
C ARG A 283 10.59 -11.43 10.59
N GLN A 284 10.33 -10.89 11.78
CA GLN A 284 9.19 -11.28 12.61
C GLN A 284 7.87 -10.92 11.95
N PHE A 285 7.74 -9.71 11.38
CA PHE A 285 6.54 -9.33 10.61
C PHE A 285 6.34 -10.24 9.41
N TRP A 286 7.40 -10.54 8.67
CA TRP A 286 7.35 -11.45 7.54
C TRP A 286 6.91 -12.86 7.95
N TYR A 287 7.49 -13.42 9.01
CA TYR A 287 7.09 -14.73 9.52
C TYR A 287 5.65 -14.76 10.06
N ALA A 288 5.21 -13.70 10.73
CA ALA A 288 3.83 -13.56 11.18
C ALA A 288 2.87 -13.62 9.98
N GLN A 289 3.20 -12.90 8.92
CA GLN A 289 2.40 -12.85 7.70
C GLN A 289 2.38 -14.18 6.94
N GLN A 290 3.51 -14.88 6.87
CA GLN A 290 3.57 -16.24 6.32
C GLN A 290 2.68 -17.21 7.12
N ARG A 291 2.66 -17.11 8.46
CA ARG A 291 1.80 -17.96 9.30
C ARG A 291 0.32 -17.69 9.06
N ILE A 292 -0.08 -16.43 9.00
CA ILE A 292 -1.48 -16.05 8.73
C ILE A 292 -1.90 -16.57 7.36
N SER A 293 -1.06 -16.36 6.33
CA SER A 293 -1.34 -16.83 4.99
C SER A 293 -1.57 -18.34 4.95
N ARG A 294 -0.73 -19.13 5.63
CA ARG A 294 -0.90 -20.59 5.72
C ARG A 294 -2.22 -20.99 6.36
N VAL A 295 -2.61 -20.34 7.47
CA VAL A 295 -3.88 -20.63 8.15
C VAL A 295 -5.07 -20.28 7.27
N VAL A 296 -5.03 -19.13 6.59
CA VAL A 296 -6.09 -18.71 5.67
C VAL A 296 -6.22 -19.72 4.53
N TYR A 297 -5.13 -20.13 3.89
CA TYR A 297 -5.18 -21.11 2.80
C TYR A 297 -5.72 -22.48 3.25
N ILE A 298 -5.28 -22.98 4.41
CA ILE A 298 -5.78 -24.24 4.98
C ILE A 298 -7.28 -24.10 5.30
N GLY A 299 -7.68 -22.99 5.91
CA GLY A 299 -9.08 -22.70 6.25
C GLY A 299 -9.97 -22.62 5.01
N THR A 300 -9.54 -21.89 3.98
CA THR A 300 -10.26 -21.79 2.71
C THR A 300 -10.36 -23.15 2.00
N GLY A 301 -9.27 -23.93 1.98
CA GLY A 301 -9.27 -25.28 1.41
C GLY A 301 -10.25 -26.21 2.15
N PHE A 302 -10.28 -26.15 3.48
CA PHE A 302 -11.21 -26.92 4.30
C PHE A 302 -12.67 -26.51 4.11
N LEU A 303 -12.95 -25.20 4.08
CA LEU A 303 -14.31 -24.68 3.82
C LEU A 303 -14.80 -25.04 2.42
N PHE A 304 -13.91 -24.99 1.43
CA PHE A 304 -14.22 -25.43 0.07
C PHE A 304 -14.61 -26.92 0.06
N LEU A 305 -13.85 -27.77 0.74
CA LEU A 305 -14.14 -29.20 0.88
C LEU A 305 -15.49 -29.45 1.55
N LEU A 306 -15.78 -28.76 2.66
CA LEU A 306 -17.08 -28.84 3.33
C LEU A 306 -18.22 -28.40 2.42
N GLY A 307 -18.02 -27.34 1.62
CA GLY A 307 -18.99 -26.90 0.62
C GLY A 307 -19.29 -27.98 -0.43
N VAL A 308 -18.25 -28.64 -0.96
CA VAL A 308 -18.41 -29.74 -1.91
C VAL A 308 -19.15 -30.93 -1.28
N MET A 309 -18.80 -31.31 -0.05
CA MET A 309 -19.49 -32.38 0.68
C MET A 309 -20.96 -32.04 0.98
N PHE A 310 -21.26 -30.80 1.33
CA PHE A 310 -22.63 -30.33 1.55
C PHE A 310 -23.48 -30.43 0.28
N ILE A 311 -22.96 -30.00 -0.87
CA ILE A 311 -23.65 -30.10 -2.17
C ILE A 311 -23.92 -31.58 -2.51
N PHE A 312 -22.94 -32.45 -2.29
CA PHE A 312 -23.10 -33.89 -2.54
C PHE A 312 -24.18 -34.51 -1.64
N TYR A 313 -24.15 -34.20 -0.35
CA TYR A 313 -25.17 -34.67 0.60
C TYR A 313 -26.58 -34.16 0.26
N ALA A 314 -26.70 -32.88 -0.07
CA ALA A 314 -27.98 -32.30 -0.50
C ALA A 314 -28.52 -32.97 -1.77
N GLY A 315 -27.64 -33.28 -2.75
CA GLY A 315 -28.01 -34.02 -3.96
C GLY A 315 -28.50 -35.44 -3.67
N MET A 316 -27.87 -36.15 -2.73
CA MET A 316 -28.33 -37.48 -2.31
C MET A 316 -29.65 -37.44 -1.53
N SER A 317 -29.82 -36.47 -0.63
CA SER A 317 -31.06 -36.32 0.15
C SER A 317 -32.28 -36.10 -0.76
N LEU A 318 -32.11 -35.32 -1.82
CA LEU A 318 -33.13 -35.09 -2.85
C LEU A 318 -33.54 -36.32 -3.66
N THR A 319 -32.66 -37.33 -3.79
CA THR A 319 -32.91 -38.51 -4.63
C THR A 319 -33.50 -39.69 -3.87
N SER A 320 -33.62 -39.58 -2.54
CA SER A 320 -34.03 -40.69 -1.67
C SER A 320 -35.52 -41.09 -1.74
N ASP A 321 -36.41 -40.24 -2.26
CA ASP A 321 -37.87 -40.47 -2.25
C ASP A 321 -38.43 -41.30 -3.44
N GLY A 322 -37.60 -42.07 -4.17
CA GLY A 322 -38.16 -43.07 -5.09
C GLY A 322 -37.35 -43.40 -6.34
N SER A 323 -36.15 -42.86 -6.51
CA SER A 323 -35.28 -43.25 -7.61
C SER A 323 -34.35 -44.39 -7.18
N ARG A 324 -34.42 -45.54 -7.88
CA ARG A 324 -33.47 -46.66 -7.74
C ARG A 324 -32.10 -46.24 -8.29
N VAL A 325 -31.42 -45.30 -7.63
CA VAL A 325 -30.03 -44.98 -7.97
C VAL A 325 -29.19 -46.17 -7.52
N SER A 326 -28.35 -46.69 -8.42
CA SER A 326 -27.53 -47.85 -8.07
C SER A 326 -26.51 -47.44 -6.98
N PRO A 327 -26.43 -48.17 -5.86
CA PRO A 327 -25.49 -47.85 -4.79
C PRO A 327 -24.02 -47.85 -5.25
N GLY A 328 -23.71 -48.55 -6.34
CA GLY A 328 -22.38 -48.56 -6.96
C GLY A 328 -21.95 -47.21 -7.56
N LEU A 329 -22.88 -46.45 -8.15
CA LEU A 329 -22.57 -45.13 -8.73
C LEU A 329 -22.24 -44.09 -7.64
N VAL A 330 -22.94 -44.17 -6.51
CA VAL A 330 -22.70 -43.30 -5.35
C VAL A 330 -21.34 -43.61 -4.72
N SER A 331 -20.99 -44.90 -4.59
CA SER A 331 -19.67 -45.33 -4.10
C SER A 331 -18.53 -44.92 -5.05
N ALA A 332 -18.68 -45.14 -6.35
CA ALA A 332 -17.65 -44.74 -7.32
C ALA A 332 -17.45 -43.22 -7.36
N GLY A 333 -18.54 -42.44 -7.29
CA GLY A 333 -18.49 -40.97 -7.28
C GLY A 333 -17.79 -40.42 -6.04
N SER A 334 -18.07 -40.98 -4.87
CA SER A 334 -17.43 -40.56 -3.61
C SER A 334 -15.93 -40.91 -3.56
N VAL A 335 -15.53 -42.07 -4.06
CA VAL A 335 -14.10 -42.44 -4.18
C VAL A 335 -13.38 -41.53 -5.18
N ALA A 336 -13.98 -41.27 -6.35
CA ALA A 336 -13.39 -40.38 -7.36
C ALA A 336 -13.25 -38.94 -6.83
N ALA A 337 -14.24 -38.44 -6.08
CA ALA A 337 -14.17 -37.12 -5.44
C ALA A 337 -13.06 -37.05 -4.38
N LEU A 338 -12.91 -38.08 -3.56
CA LEU A 338 -11.82 -38.18 -2.57
C LEU A 338 -10.43 -38.21 -3.25
N CYS A 339 -10.27 -39.01 -4.31
CA CYS A 339 -9.01 -39.05 -5.07
C CYS A 339 -8.69 -37.72 -5.75
N GLY A 340 -9.69 -37.09 -6.39
CA GLY A 340 -9.52 -35.76 -6.99
C GLY A 340 -9.15 -34.70 -5.95
N LEU A 341 -9.72 -34.80 -4.75
CA LEU A 341 -9.43 -33.89 -3.66
C LEU A 341 -8.02 -34.08 -3.09
N LEU A 342 -7.57 -35.33 -2.91
CA LEU A 342 -6.20 -35.63 -2.49
C LEU A 342 -5.19 -35.14 -3.53
N ALA A 343 -5.46 -35.38 -4.82
CA ALA A 343 -4.61 -34.90 -5.91
C ALA A 343 -4.56 -33.36 -5.94
N ALA A 344 -5.70 -32.69 -5.81
CA ALA A 344 -5.79 -31.24 -5.73
C ALA A 344 -5.06 -30.69 -4.49
N GLY A 345 -5.19 -31.33 -3.33
CA GLY A 345 -4.48 -30.96 -2.11
C GLY A 345 -2.95 -31.09 -2.25
N VAL A 346 -2.47 -32.18 -2.87
CA VAL A 346 -1.03 -32.38 -3.13
C VAL A 346 -0.50 -31.36 -4.14
N ILE A 347 -1.24 -31.11 -5.23
CA ILE A 347 -0.88 -30.08 -6.22
C ILE A 347 -0.86 -28.72 -5.54
N PHE A 348 -1.86 -28.39 -4.71
CA PHE A 348 -1.92 -27.13 -3.99
C PHE A 348 -0.72 -26.93 -3.06
N VAL A 349 -0.39 -27.91 -2.21
CA VAL A 349 0.78 -27.84 -1.33
C VAL A 349 2.09 -27.70 -2.13
N ARG A 350 2.17 -28.32 -3.31
CA ARG A 350 3.35 -28.26 -4.18
C ARG A 350 3.45 -26.98 -5.01
N SER A 351 2.32 -26.41 -5.44
CA SER A 351 2.21 -25.21 -6.29
C SER A 351 2.43 -23.92 -5.52
N PHE A 352 2.36 -23.98 -4.20
CA PHE A 352 2.84 -22.91 -3.31
C PHE A 352 4.09 -23.38 -2.57
N PRO A 353 5.21 -23.65 -3.27
CA PRO A 353 6.46 -24.06 -2.65
C PRO A 353 7.08 -22.84 -1.99
N MET A 354 6.60 -22.52 -0.78
CA MET A 354 7.12 -21.45 0.07
C MET A 354 7.20 -20.08 -0.61
N LEU A 355 6.09 -19.33 -0.49
CA LEU A 355 6.20 -17.96 0.03
C LEU A 355 6.80 -17.99 1.44
#